data_AF-W9Z384-F1
#
_entry.id   AF-W9Z384-F1
#
_cell.length_a   1.000
_cell.length_b   1.000
_cell.length_c   1.000
_cell.angle_alpha   90.00
_cell.angle_beta   90.00
_cell.angle_gamma   90.00
#
_symmetry.space_group_name_H-M   'P 1'
#
loop_
_entity.id
_entity.type
_entity.pdbx_description
1 polymer ?
#
loop_
_entity_poly.entity_id
_entity_poly.type
_entity_poly.pdbx_seq_one_letter_code
_entity_poly.pdbx_strand_id
1 'polypeptide(L)'
;MYDYFFQSVNKRLIGDLTMFEIGEKRETMRYFDDPTQGCASNSWLIAALFSVFWSDPVIINRATRVHYDKNEKKRLAIKFHDKGGDNNGKTETVEVNYEIPINNSNNGPLYCRSSDGADIWPSLYEKAFAKWITGSSSEQPDITQTHCGDPVKAMAQINGRDPHYYRTENHSANDMLGLVRSNCVNFKTINPMTAWTYATGNMYRGSNVVANHAYSILGYTILGDKQYLVLRNPWGVTEPIGLNSYPGLLERLDPNLWHPASLLDHGGLFAMETEAFKHCFAYVGVVK
;
A
#
# COMPACT_ATOMS: atom_id res chain seq x y z
N MET A 1 20.66 25.39 -10.27
CA MET A 1 20.52 24.56 -11.49
C MET A 1 19.74 23.30 -11.10
N TYR A 2 18.46 23.46 -10.76
CA TYR A 2 17.61 22.45 -10.08
C TYR A 2 16.29 22.18 -10.85
N ASP A 3 16.24 22.48 -12.16
CA ASP A 3 15.00 22.47 -12.94
C ASP A 3 14.74 21.16 -13.74
N TYR A 4 15.53 20.11 -13.55
CA TYR A 4 15.50 18.92 -14.44
C TYR A 4 14.71 17.70 -13.93
N PHE A 5 14.08 17.75 -12.74
CA PHE A 5 13.47 16.55 -12.12
C PHE A 5 11.93 16.51 -12.09
N PHE A 6 11.25 17.61 -12.41
CA PHE A 6 9.78 17.64 -12.47
C PHE A 6 9.34 17.80 -13.91
N GLN A 7 8.80 16.72 -14.50
CA GLN A 7 8.23 16.75 -15.84
C GLN A 7 6.73 16.50 -15.77
N SER A 8 5.96 17.24 -16.58
CA SER A 8 4.57 16.93 -16.85
C SER A 8 4.49 15.60 -17.62
N VAL A 9 3.70 14.65 -17.13
CA VAL A 9 3.51 13.34 -17.78
C VAL A 9 3.02 13.55 -19.21
N ASN A 10 3.73 12.92 -20.15
CA ASN A 10 3.57 13.11 -21.58
C ASN A 10 2.12 12.77 -22.01
N LYS A 11 1.49 13.64 -22.80
CA LYS A 11 0.07 13.55 -23.23
C LYS A 11 -0.32 12.23 -23.91
N ARG A 12 0.66 11.42 -24.36
CA ARG A 12 0.40 10.12 -24.99
C ARG A 12 -0.12 9.04 -24.04
N LEU A 13 0.12 9.13 -22.73
CA LEU A 13 -0.44 8.17 -21.75
C LEU A 13 -1.93 8.40 -21.46
N ILE A 14 -2.45 9.59 -21.75
CA ILE A 14 -3.84 9.98 -21.42
C ILE A 14 -4.77 9.79 -22.62
N GLY A 15 -4.22 9.67 -23.83
CA GLY A 15 -4.99 9.59 -25.08
C GLY A 15 -5.84 8.33 -25.23
N ASP A 16 -5.47 7.22 -24.57
CA ASP A 16 -6.19 5.95 -24.70
C ASP A 16 -7.22 5.69 -23.58
N LEU A 17 -7.38 6.63 -22.64
CA LEU A 17 -8.30 6.49 -21.49
C LEU A 17 -9.75 6.94 -21.78
N THR A 18 -10.07 7.29 -23.02
CA THR A 18 -11.46 7.65 -23.41
C THR A 18 -11.88 6.97 -24.71
N MET A 19 -12.04 5.65 -24.69
CA MET A 19 -13.01 4.98 -25.55
C MET A 19 -13.72 3.87 -24.78
N PHE A 20 -14.93 4.19 -24.31
CA PHE A 20 -15.97 3.18 -24.11
C PHE A 20 -16.37 2.68 -25.50
N GLU A 21 -15.69 1.66 -26.01
CA GLU A 21 -16.14 0.88 -27.16
C GLU A 21 -16.72 -0.46 -26.69
N ILE A 22 -17.99 -0.69 -27.01
CA ILE A 22 -18.66 -1.96 -26.86
C ILE A 22 -18.31 -2.80 -28.10
N GLY A 23 -17.40 -3.77 -27.96
CA GLY A 23 -17.17 -4.80 -28.98
C GLY A 23 -15.73 -5.28 -29.13
N GLU A 24 -15.53 -6.56 -28.82
CA GLU A 24 -14.47 -7.51 -29.25
C GLU A 24 -12.97 -7.18 -29.06
N LYS A 25 -12.43 -7.64 -27.90
CA LYS A 25 -11.05 -8.14 -27.60
C LYS A 25 -9.86 -7.23 -27.94
N ARG A 26 -8.87 -6.96 -27.07
CA ARG A 26 -8.38 -7.41 -25.75
C ARG A 26 -7.51 -6.22 -25.27
N GLU A 27 -7.56 -5.80 -24.02
CA GLU A 27 -6.53 -6.12 -23.03
C GLU A 27 -7.09 -5.89 -21.63
N THR A 28 -6.80 -6.85 -20.74
CA THR A 28 -7.24 -6.90 -19.34
C THR A 28 -6.85 -5.63 -18.58
N MET A 29 -7.83 -4.86 -18.08
CA MET A 29 -7.65 -3.91 -16.97
C MET A 29 -6.89 -4.63 -15.87
N ARG A 30 -5.64 -4.27 -15.59
CA ARG A 30 -4.87 -4.90 -14.51
C ARG A 30 -5.34 -4.38 -13.15
N TYR A 31 -5.25 -5.28 -12.17
CA TYR A 31 -6.19 -5.46 -11.07
C TYR A 31 -5.50 -5.19 -9.72
N PHE A 32 -6.02 -4.26 -8.92
CA PHE A 32 -5.89 -4.13 -7.45
C PHE A 32 -4.50 -4.25 -6.78
N ASP A 33 -3.39 -4.14 -7.50
CA ASP A 33 -2.03 -4.33 -6.99
C ASP A 33 -1.29 -3.01 -6.68
N ASP A 34 -1.94 -1.86 -6.85
CA ASP A 34 -1.48 -0.53 -6.45
C ASP A 34 -1.78 -0.21 -4.97
N PRO A 35 -0.90 0.50 -4.24
CA PRO A 35 0.38 1.12 -4.64
C PRO A 35 1.64 0.24 -4.43
N THR A 36 2.72 0.51 -5.19
CA THR A 36 4.06 -0.09 -5.02
C THR A 36 5.10 0.96 -4.62
N GLN A 37 5.92 0.63 -3.62
CA GLN A 37 6.97 1.52 -3.09
C GLN A 37 8.12 1.71 -4.11
N GLY A 38 8.66 2.94 -4.15
CA GLY A 38 9.86 3.27 -4.91
C GLY A 38 11.05 3.61 -4.01
N CYS A 39 11.87 4.57 -4.44
CA CYS A 39 13.12 4.94 -3.79
C CYS A 39 12.95 5.81 -2.52
N ALA A 40 12.06 5.41 -1.60
CA ALA A 40 11.87 6.06 -0.30
C ALA A 40 11.73 5.00 0.81
N SER A 41 12.16 5.32 2.03
CA SER A 41 12.06 4.42 3.20
C SER A 41 10.72 4.59 3.94
N ASN A 42 9.61 4.50 3.19
CA ASN A 42 8.27 4.83 3.67
C ASN A 42 7.27 3.68 3.51
N SER A 43 7.73 2.44 3.70
CA SER A 43 6.90 1.23 3.61
C SER A 43 5.65 1.29 4.47
N TRP A 44 5.74 1.95 5.62
CA TRP A 44 4.61 2.23 6.51
C TRP A 44 3.47 2.97 5.81
N LEU A 45 3.77 3.99 5.00
CA LEU A 45 2.78 4.77 4.27
C LEU A 45 2.19 3.97 3.10
N ILE A 46 3.04 3.26 2.36
CA ILE A 46 2.59 2.49 1.18
C ILE A 46 1.72 1.30 1.60
N ALA A 47 2.12 0.58 2.66
CA ALA A 47 1.32 -0.49 3.23
C ALA A 47 -0.02 0.04 3.76
N ALA A 48 -0.02 1.19 4.42
CA ALA A 48 -1.24 1.84 4.89
C ALA A 48 -2.18 2.25 3.74
N LEU A 49 -1.64 2.89 2.71
CA LEU A 49 -2.39 3.32 1.54
C LEU A 49 -3.02 2.12 0.80
N PHE A 50 -2.25 1.05 0.63
CA PHE A 50 -2.77 -0.21 0.07
C PHE A 50 -3.87 -0.79 0.95
N SER A 51 -3.66 -0.87 2.26
CA SER A 51 -4.66 -1.46 3.17
C SER A 51 -5.98 -0.68 3.16
N VAL A 52 -5.94 0.65 3.09
CA VAL A 52 -7.14 1.47 2.94
C VAL A 52 -7.81 1.20 1.59
N PHE A 53 -7.07 1.30 0.49
CA PHE A 53 -7.58 1.02 -0.85
C PHE A 53 -8.21 -0.38 -0.96
N TRP A 54 -7.53 -1.38 -0.42
CA TRP A 54 -7.97 -2.76 -0.43
C TRP A 54 -9.27 -2.96 0.35
N SER A 55 -9.38 -2.37 1.54
CA SER A 55 -10.57 -2.51 2.40
C SER A 55 -11.78 -1.73 1.86
N ASP A 56 -11.58 -0.49 1.44
CA ASP A 56 -12.61 0.43 0.97
C ASP A 56 -12.05 1.36 -0.14
N PRO A 57 -12.14 0.91 -1.42
CA PRO A 57 -11.62 1.67 -2.54
C PRO A 57 -12.26 3.05 -2.75
N VAL A 58 -13.45 3.29 -2.18
CA VAL A 58 -14.22 4.54 -2.37
C VAL A 58 -13.60 5.69 -1.59
N ILE A 59 -12.86 5.40 -0.51
CA ILE A 59 -12.14 6.41 0.28
C ILE A 59 -10.98 7.02 -0.53
N ILE A 60 -10.41 6.26 -1.47
CA ILE A 60 -9.30 6.75 -2.29
C ILE A 60 -9.85 7.56 -3.45
N ASN A 61 -9.62 8.88 -3.37
CA ASN A 61 -9.88 9.80 -4.47
C ASN A 61 -8.91 9.54 -5.63
N ARG A 62 -9.33 8.70 -6.56
CA ARG A 62 -8.65 8.49 -7.85
C ARG A 62 -9.21 9.39 -8.95
N ALA A 63 -10.09 10.33 -8.63
CA ALA A 63 -10.70 11.22 -9.62
C ALA A 63 -9.64 12.15 -10.19
N THR A 64 -8.95 11.66 -11.22
CA THR A 64 -8.20 12.49 -12.12
C THR A 64 -9.21 13.27 -12.95
N ARG A 65 -9.67 14.41 -12.42
CA ARG A 65 -10.71 15.22 -13.06
C ARG A 65 -10.37 15.38 -14.54
N VAL A 66 -11.21 14.84 -15.41
CA VAL A 66 -11.11 15.04 -16.86
C VAL A 66 -11.55 16.49 -17.12
N HIS A 67 -10.60 17.40 -17.02
CA HIS A 67 -10.82 18.80 -17.36
C HIS A 67 -10.85 18.92 -18.89
N TYR A 68 -11.99 19.38 -19.42
CA TYR A 68 -12.18 19.64 -20.86
C TYR A 68 -11.46 20.91 -21.32
N ASP A 69 -10.96 21.73 -20.39
CA ASP A 69 -10.28 22.97 -20.69
C ASP A 69 -8.76 22.78 -20.76
N LYS A 70 -8.15 23.13 -21.90
CA LYS A 70 -6.72 22.88 -22.19
C LYS A 70 -5.77 23.71 -21.31
N ASN A 71 -6.29 24.70 -20.59
CA ASN A 71 -5.52 25.64 -19.77
C ASN A 71 -5.59 25.38 -18.26
N GLU A 72 -6.41 24.43 -17.80
CA GLU A 72 -6.54 24.16 -16.36
C GLU A 72 -5.46 23.19 -15.89
N LYS A 73 -4.63 23.62 -14.93
CA LYS A 73 -3.59 22.77 -14.35
C LYS A 73 -4.26 21.63 -13.58
N LYS A 74 -4.00 20.39 -13.98
CA LYS A 74 -4.54 19.19 -13.31
C LYS A 74 -4.08 19.16 -11.85
N ARG A 75 -5.04 19.15 -10.91
CA ARG A 75 -4.78 19.05 -9.46
C ARG A 75 -5.60 17.91 -8.85
N LEU A 76 -5.03 17.28 -7.83
CA LEU A 76 -5.69 16.27 -7.03
C LEU A 76 -5.81 16.82 -5.61
N ALA A 77 -7.02 16.79 -5.07
CA ALA A 77 -7.32 17.21 -3.71
C ALA A 77 -7.52 15.96 -2.84
N ILE A 78 -6.70 15.81 -1.80
CA ILE A 78 -6.74 14.69 -0.87
C ILE A 78 -6.94 15.24 0.53
N LYS A 79 -7.94 14.72 1.25
CA LYS A 79 -8.19 15.09 2.63
C LYS A 79 -7.39 14.16 3.55
N PHE A 80 -6.62 14.75 4.45
CA PHE A 80 -5.97 14.05 5.54
C PHE A 80 -6.58 14.46 6.88
N HIS A 81 -6.49 13.56 7.84
CA HIS A 81 -7.15 13.67 9.15
C HIS A 81 -6.12 13.74 10.28
N ASP A 82 -6.39 14.59 11.26
CA ASP A 82 -5.65 14.67 12.51
C ASP A 82 -6.03 13.46 13.39
N LYS A 83 -5.36 12.33 13.15
CA LYS A 83 -5.60 11.03 13.80
C LYS A 83 -4.28 10.34 14.15
N GLY A 84 -4.32 9.48 15.18
CA GLY A 84 -3.22 8.61 15.58
C GLY A 84 -2.25 9.22 16.59
N GLY A 85 -2.76 10.02 17.54
CA GLY A 85 -1.99 10.51 18.69
C GLY A 85 -1.35 11.88 18.46
N ASP A 86 -0.12 12.07 18.94
CA ASP A 86 0.57 13.36 18.92
C ASP A 86 1.37 13.59 17.63
N ASN A 87 1.82 14.84 17.38
CA ASN A 87 2.60 15.26 16.22
C ASN A 87 1.89 15.00 14.86
N ASN A 88 0.59 15.27 14.81
CA ASN A 88 -0.18 15.18 13.57
C ASN A 88 -0.16 16.49 12.81
N GLY A 89 -0.27 16.40 11.48
CA GLY A 89 -0.75 17.53 10.68
C GLY A 89 -2.20 17.86 11.04
N LYS A 90 -2.63 19.10 10.77
CA LYS A 90 -4.03 19.48 10.97
C LYS A 90 -4.91 18.74 9.96
N THR A 91 -6.16 18.46 10.32
CA THR A 91 -7.14 17.95 9.35
C THR A 91 -7.32 18.98 8.25
N GLU A 92 -6.89 18.66 7.03
CA GLU A 92 -6.95 19.59 5.90
C GLU A 92 -7.04 18.86 4.56
N THR A 93 -7.47 19.58 3.53
CA THR A 93 -7.44 19.08 2.16
C THR A 93 -6.21 19.62 1.46
N VAL A 94 -5.30 18.73 1.11
CA VAL A 94 -4.06 19.04 0.42
C VAL A 94 -4.24 18.90 -1.07
N GLU A 95 -3.94 19.97 -1.80
CA GLU A 95 -3.91 19.96 -3.25
C GLU A 95 -2.49 19.81 -3.79
N VAL A 96 -2.34 18.92 -4.77
CA VAL A 96 -1.10 18.71 -5.51
C VAL A 96 -1.35 18.74 -7.01
N ASN A 97 -0.43 19.35 -7.77
CA ASN A 97 -0.39 19.17 -9.22
C ASN A 97 0.11 17.77 -9.62
N TYR A 98 0.00 17.44 -10.92
CA TYR A 98 0.32 16.10 -11.44
C TYR A 98 1.80 15.90 -11.80
N GLU A 99 2.67 16.81 -11.36
CA GLU A 99 4.11 16.69 -11.58
C GLU A 99 4.71 15.81 -10.49
N ILE A 100 5.38 14.73 -10.89
CA ILE A 100 6.02 13.79 -9.96
C ILE A 100 7.49 13.61 -10.35
N PRO A 101 8.37 13.28 -9.39
CA PRO A 101 9.76 12.96 -9.69
C PRO A 101 9.86 11.71 -10.58
N ILE A 102 10.49 11.86 -11.75
CA ILE A 102 10.73 10.78 -12.72
C ILE A 102 12.23 10.43 -12.72
N ASN A 103 12.55 9.14 -12.86
CA ASN A 103 13.91 8.68 -13.04
C ASN A 103 14.34 8.83 -14.51
N ASN A 104 15.42 9.58 -14.75
CA ASN A 104 15.95 9.87 -16.09
C ASN A 104 16.40 8.63 -16.88
N SER A 105 16.66 7.50 -16.22
CA SER A 105 17.19 6.29 -16.86
C SER A 105 16.11 5.41 -17.48
N ASN A 106 14.93 5.32 -16.84
CA ASN A 106 13.84 4.44 -17.27
C ASN A 106 12.52 5.19 -17.51
N ASN A 107 12.52 6.51 -17.34
CA ASN A 107 11.38 7.39 -17.52
C ASN A 107 10.13 7.00 -16.69
N GLY A 108 10.31 6.30 -15.58
CA GLY A 108 9.26 5.91 -14.64
C GLY A 108 9.27 6.72 -13.34
N PRO A 109 8.20 6.68 -12.53
CA PRO A 109 8.17 7.35 -11.22
C PRO A 109 9.32 6.88 -10.32
N LEU A 110 10.02 7.84 -9.70
CA LEU A 110 11.16 7.55 -8.82
C LEU A 110 10.72 6.93 -7.48
N TYR A 111 9.57 7.38 -6.97
CA TYR A 111 9.02 6.98 -5.68
C TYR A 111 7.81 6.05 -5.85
N CYS A 112 6.76 6.21 -5.04
CA CYS A 112 5.55 5.39 -5.13
C CYS A 112 4.99 5.39 -6.56
N ARG A 113 4.57 4.23 -7.04
CA ARG A 113 4.05 4.04 -8.39
C ARG A 113 2.89 3.07 -8.42
N SER A 114 2.14 3.12 -9.51
CA SER A 114 1.29 2.01 -9.90
C SER A 114 2.13 0.84 -10.39
N SER A 115 1.68 -0.39 -10.12
CA SER A 115 2.25 -1.66 -10.55
C SER A 115 2.26 -1.80 -12.08
N ASP A 116 1.18 -1.38 -12.75
CA ASP A 116 1.01 -1.44 -14.20
C ASP A 116 1.59 -0.20 -14.92
N GLY A 117 1.92 0.84 -14.16
CA GLY A 117 2.48 2.09 -14.64
C GLY A 117 1.49 2.97 -15.44
N ALA A 118 0.22 2.58 -15.52
CA ALA A 118 -0.83 3.32 -16.19
C ALA A 118 -1.37 4.46 -15.31
N ASP A 119 -1.34 4.27 -13.98
CA ASP A 119 -1.88 5.23 -13.02
C ASP A 119 -0.80 5.96 -12.18
N ILE A 120 -1.02 7.25 -11.94
CA ILE A 120 -0.13 8.10 -11.14
C ILE A 120 -0.69 8.44 -9.75
N TRP A 121 -1.94 8.01 -9.47
CA TRP A 121 -2.59 8.29 -8.19
C TRP A 121 -1.73 7.88 -6.98
N PRO A 122 -0.97 6.76 -6.98
CA PRO A 122 -0.11 6.39 -5.86
C PRO A 122 0.97 7.44 -5.56
N SER A 123 1.61 7.93 -6.62
CA SER A 123 2.65 8.97 -6.55
C SER A 123 2.07 10.30 -6.06
N LEU A 124 0.86 10.66 -6.50
CA LEU A 124 0.18 11.88 -6.06
C LEU A 124 -0.24 11.81 -4.60
N TYR A 125 -0.67 10.64 -4.11
CA TYR A 125 -0.98 10.42 -2.71
C TYR A 125 0.25 10.55 -1.81
N GLU A 126 1.36 9.91 -2.18
CA GLU A 126 2.63 10.04 -1.45
C GLU A 126 3.13 11.49 -1.42
N LYS A 127 3.06 12.18 -2.56
CA LYS A 127 3.40 13.60 -2.67
C LYS A 127 2.52 14.48 -1.77
N ALA A 128 1.20 14.27 -1.80
CA ALA A 128 0.27 15.04 -0.98
C ALA A 128 0.51 14.79 0.52
N PHE A 129 0.80 13.54 0.88
CA PHE A 129 1.13 13.18 2.26
C PHE A 129 2.44 13.84 2.72
N ALA A 130 3.49 13.82 1.89
CA ALA A 130 4.74 14.52 2.17
C ALA A 130 4.54 16.03 2.35
N LYS A 131 3.72 16.66 1.49
CA LYS A 131 3.34 18.07 1.59
C LYS A 131 2.62 18.37 2.91
N TRP A 132 1.70 17.49 3.30
CA TRP A 132 0.92 17.61 4.52
C TRP A 132 1.78 17.53 5.79
N ILE A 133 2.58 16.48 5.94
CA ILE A 133 3.37 16.28 7.17
C ILE A 133 4.48 17.32 7.35
N THR A 134 4.99 17.89 6.25
CA THR A 134 6.03 18.93 6.29
C THR A 134 5.45 20.34 6.38
N GLY A 135 4.14 20.51 6.22
CA GLY A 135 3.50 21.83 6.11
C GLY A 135 4.01 22.66 4.92
N SER A 136 4.54 21.99 3.88
CA SER A 136 5.17 22.67 2.75
C SER A 136 4.11 23.27 1.81
N SER A 137 4.32 24.51 1.40
CA SER A 137 3.53 25.13 0.32
C SER A 137 4.07 24.81 -1.07
N SER A 138 5.22 24.13 -1.17
CA SER A 138 5.86 23.77 -2.43
C SER A 138 5.04 22.75 -3.21
N GLU A 139 5.00 22.91 -4.54
CA GLU A 139 4.52 21.85 -5.45
C GLU A 139 5.57 20.75 -5.66
N GLN A 140 6.75 20.91 -5.06
CA GLN A 140 7.86 19.95 -5.05
C GLN A 140 8.26 19.67 -3.60
N PRO A 141 7.39 19.02 -2.80
CA PRO A 141 7.72 18.67 -1.42
C PRO A 141 8.83 17.61 -1.40
N ASP A 142 9.64 17.61 -0.35
CA ASP A 142 10.67 16.59 -0.15
C ASP A 142 10.03 15.28 0.33
N ILE A 143 9.86 14.33 -0.60
CA ILE A 143 9.27 13.01 -0.32
C ILE A 143 10.14 12.20 0.65
N THR A 144 11.45 12.47 0.75
CA THR A 144 12.35 11.74 1.65
C THR A 144 12.05 12.01 3.13
N GLN A 145 11.30 13.08 3.43
CA GLN A 145 10.80 13.37 4.78
C GLN A 145 9.72 12.39 5.25
N THR A 146 9.24 11.49 4.37
CA THR A 146 8.32 10.39 4.75
C THR A 146 9.04 9.15 5.29
N HIS A 147 10.35 9.22 5.58
CA HIS A 147 11.08 8.13 6.20
C HIS A 147 10.57 7.87 7.62
N CYS A 148 10.55 6.59 8.03
CA CYS A 148 10.22 6.15 9.39
C CYS A 148 8.88 6.67 9.94
N GLY A 149 7.83 5.85 9.88
CA GLY A 149 6.54 6.21 10.46
C GLY A 149 5.72 5.02 10.88
N ASP A 150 4.50 5.31 11.33
CA ASP A 150 3.57 4.33 11.87
C ASP A 150 2.48 4.01 10.83
N PRO A 151 2.40 2.75 10.34
CA PRO A 151 1.43 2.38 9.31
C PRO A 151 -0.03 2.47 9.79
N VAL A 152 -0.29 2.23 11.07
CA VAL A 152 -1.66 2.28 11.63
C VAL A 152 -2.14 3.72 11.72
N LYS A 153 -1.23 4.60 12.15
CA LYS A 153 -1.46 6.04 12.13
C LYS A 153 -1.71 6.54 10.71
N ALA A 154 -0.90 6.17 9.73
CA ALA A 154 -1.14 6.54 8.33
C ALA A 154 -2.51 6.09 7.84
N MET A 155 -2.94 4.87 8.12
CA MET A 155 -4.27 4.39 7.74
C MET A 155 -5.38 5.29 8.32
N ALA A 156 -5.29 5.64 9.60
CA ALA A 156 -6.24 6.52 10.28
C ALA A 156 -6.22 7.96 9.72
N GLN A 157 -5.05 8.47 9.34
CA GLN A 157 -4.90 9.78 8.73
C GLN A 157 -5.46 9.84 7.30
N ILE A 158 -5.44 8.72 6.57
CA ILE A 158 -6.00 8.61 5.21
C ILE A 158 -7.53 8.45 5.24
N ASN A 159 -8.08 7.63 6.15
CA ASN A 159 -9.51 7.29 6.15
C ASN A 159 -10.35 7.97 7.24
N GLY A 160 -9.72 8.68 8.17
CA GLY A 160 -10.39 9.40 9.26
C GLY A 160 -11.00 8.54 10.37
N ARG A 161 -10.77 7.22 10.38
CA ARG A 161 -11.24 6.28 11.40
C ARG A 161 -10.23 6.14 12.55
N ASP A 162 -10.56 5.37 13.58
CA ASP A 162 -9.74 5.28 14.79
C ASP A 162 -8.72 4.13 14.73
N PRO A 163 -7.44 4.37 15.11
CA PRO A 163 -6.42 3.34 15.09
C PRO A 163 -6.45 2.48 16.35
N HIS A 164 -6.32 1.17 16.16
CA HIS A 164 -6.23 0.17 17.21
C HIS A 164 -4.95 -0.66 17.03
N TYR A 165 -4.21 -0.83 18.12
CA TYR A 165 -2.89 -1.46 18.14
C TYR A 165 -2.94 -2.75 18.94
N TYR A 166 -2.42 -3.83 18.36
CA TYR A 166 -2.38 -5.14 18.97
C TYR A 166 -0.95 -5.66 18.92
N ARG A 167 -0.28 -5.71 20.07
CA ARG A 167 1.06 -6.29 20.18
C ARG A 167 0.95 -7.82 20.07
N THR A 168 1.69 -8.41 19.15
CA THR A 168 1.59 -9.86 18.85
C THR A 168 2.00 -10.73 20.03
N GLU A 169 2.98 -10.30 20.82
CA GLU A 169 3.47 -11.05 21.99
C GLU A 169 2.40 -11.23 23.09
N ASN A 170 1.42 -10.33 23.14
CA ASN A 170 0.35 -10.33 24.16
C ASN A 170 -0.83 -11.25 23.79
N HIS A 171 -0.79 -11.91 22.63
CA HIS A 171 -1.91 -12.65 22.09
C HIS A 171 -1.48 -14.04 21.64
N SER A 172 -2.32 -15.06 21.78
CA SER A 172 -2.06 -16.37 21.16
C SER A 172 -2.19 -16.28 19.63
N ALA A 173 -1.69 -17.27 18.87
CA ALA A 173 -1.91 -17.27 17.43
C ALA A 173 -3.41 -17.38 17.08
N ASN A 174 -4.17 -18.14 17.87
CA ASN A 174 -5.62 -18.20 17.71
C ASN A 174 -6.29 -16.85 17.94
N ASP A 175 -5.84 -16.06 18.93
CA ASP A 175 -6.35 -14.71 19.17
C ASP A 175 -5.99 -13.76 18.00
N MET A 176 -4.78 -13.85 17.48
CA MET A 176 -4.34 -13.05 16.32
C MET A 176 -5.14 -13.39 15.06
N LEU A 177 -5.41 -14.66 14.82
CA LEU A 177 -6.29 -15.05 13.73
C LEU A 177 -7.72 -14.61 13.98
N GLY A 178 -8.23 -14.76 15.21
CA GLY A 178 -9.55 -14.27 15.61
C GLY A 178 -9.72 -12.77 15.36
N LEU A 179 -8.70 -11.98 15.69
CA LEU A 179 -8.62 -10.55 15.39
C LEU A 179 -8.76 -10.30 13.89
N VAL A 180 -7.95 -10.95 13.04
CA VAL A 180 -8.01 -10.77 11.59
C VAL A 180 -9.38 -11.19 11.04
N ARG A 181 -9.89 -12.35 11.46
CA ARG A 181 -11.21 -12.87 11.05
C ARG A 181 -12.35 -11.92 11.41
N SER A 182 -12.31 -11.31 12.59
CA SER A 182 -13.33 -10.33 13.02
C SER A 182 -13.37 -9.06 12.17
N ASN A 183 -12.30 -8.81 11.39
CA ASN A 183 -12.17 -7.67 10.48
C ASN A 183 -12.24 -8.09 9.01
N CYS A 184 -12.71 -9.31 8.71
CA CYS A 184 -12.82 -9.86 7.36
C CYS A 184 -14.25 -10.30 7.03
N VAL A 185 -14.59 -10.24 5.74
CA VAL A 185 -15.75 -10.89 5.12
C VAL A 185 -15.24 -11.68 3.92
N ASN A 186 -15.66 -12.94 3.78
CA ASN A 186 -15.21 -13.83 2.70
C ASN A 186 -13.68 -13.85 2.53
N PHE A 187 -12.95 -14.06 3.63
CA PHE A 187 -11.49 -14.13 3.65
C PHE A 187 -10.75 -12.83 3.30
N LYS A 188 -11.46 -11.72 3.08
CA LYS A 188 -10.90 -10.41 2.73
C LYS A 188 -11.17 -9.40 3.83
N THR A 189 -10.18 -8.56 4.14
CA THR A 189 -10.36 -7.47 5.12
C THR A 189 -11.38 -6.43 4.66
N ILE A 190 -12.26 -6.05 5.59
CA ILE A 190 -13.22 -4.94 5.46
C ILE A 190 -12.80 -3.70 6.27
N ASN A 191 -11.98 -3.89 7.29
CA ASN A 191 -11.29 -2.82 8.00
C ASN A 191 -9.81 -2.85 7.58
N PRO A 192 -9.22 -1.70 7.20
CA PRO A 192 -7.80 -1.65 6.85
C PRO A 192 -6.93 -2.20 7.97
N MET A 193 -6.00 -3.09 7.61
CA MET A 193 -5.06 -3.69 8.55
C MET A 193 -3.64 -3.70 8.02
N THR A 194 -2.68 -3.45 8.90
CA THR A 194 -1.25 -3.54 8.62
C THR A 194 -0.55 -4.30 9.74
N ALA A 195 0.61 -4.87 9.44
CA ALA A 195 1.50 -5.41 10.44
C ALA A 195 2.92 -4.90 10.19
N TRP A 196 3.76 -4.88 11.22
CA TRP A 196 5.18 -4.61 11.03
C TRP A 196 6.05 -5.57 11.82
N THR A 197 7.19 -5.87 11.24
CA THR A 197 8.16 -6.83 11.75
C THR A 197 8.98 -6.26 12.90
N TYR A 198 9.52 -7.12 13.76
CA TYR A 198 10.57 -6.71 14.69
C TYR A 198 11.76 -6.08 13.95
N ALA A 199 12.47 -5.15 14.60
CA ALA A 199 13.55 -4.41 13.96
C ALA A 199 14.72 -5.30 13.51
N THR A 200 15.03 -6.36 14.27
CA THR A 200 16.10 -7.33 13.98
C THR A 200 15.74 -8.70 14.55
N GLY A 201 16.42 -9.76 14.09
CA GLY A 201 16.30 -11.10 14.68
C GLY A 201 16.74 -12.24 13.75
N ASN A 202 17.02 -13.40 14.32
CA ASN A 202 17.50 -14.56 13.56
C ASN A 202 16.42 -15.22 12.69
N MET A 203 15.13 -14.97 12.97
CA MET A 203 14.01 -15.48 12.17
C MET A 203 14.01 -14.98 10.72
N TYR A 204 14.69 -13.87 10.45
CA TYR A 204 14.84 -13.31 9.10
C TYR A 204 15.97 -13.96 8.30
N ARG A 205 16.84 -14.76 8.93
CA ARG A 205 17.93 -15.43 8.22
C ARG A 205 17.37 -16.57 7.38
N GLY A 206 17.55 -16.47 6.06
CA GLY A 206 17.07 -17.48 5.10
C GLY A 206 15.58 -17.36 4.77
N SER A 207 14.84 -16.45 5.40
CA SER A 207 13.50 -16.05 4.95
C SER A 207 13.59 -14.77 4.10
N ASN A 208 12.64 -14.54 3.19
CA ASN A 208 12.54 -13.26 2.48
C ASN A 208 11.61 -12.27 3.21
N VAL A 209 11.37 -12.48 4.50
CA VAL A 209 10.65 -11.52 5.34
C VAL A 209 11.62 -10.42 5.75
N VAL A 210 11.34 -9.20 5.31
CA VAL A 210 12.14 -8.00 5.61
C VAL A 210 11.89 -7.55 7.04
N ALA A 211 12.96 -7.36 7.82
CA ALA A 211 12.93 -6.82 9.18
C ALA A 211 12.71 -5.29 9.17
N ASN A 212 12.24 -4.73 10.30
CA ASN A 212 11.91 -3.31 10.44
C ASN A 212 11.03 -2.75 9.30
N HIS A 213 10.07 -3.54 8.81
CA HIS A 213 9.29 -3.25 7.61
C HIS A 213 7.80 -3.45 7.85
N ALA A 214 6.98 -2.64 7.16
CA ALA A 214 5.52 -2.72 7.24
C ALA A 214 4.93 -3.52 6.07
N TYR A 215 3.85 -4.25 6.35
CA TYR A 215 3.11 -5.09 5.41
C TYR A 215 1.62 -4.80 5.55
N SER A 216 0.88 -4.95 4.45
CA SER A 216 -0.59 -4.93 4.47
C SER A 216 -1.12 -6.31 4.82
N ILE A 217 -2.09 -6.41 5.73
CA ILE A 217 -2.85 -7.64 5.95
C ILE A 217 -4.06 -7.60 5.03
N LEU A 218 -4.14 -8.55 4.10
CA LEU A 218 -5.20 -8.57 3.10
C LEU A 218 -6.37 -9.48 3.48
N GLY A 219 -6.11 -10.41 4.40
CA GLY A 219 -7.11 -11.31 4.94
C GLY A 219 -6.48 -12.55 5.53
N TYR A 220 -7.19 -13.66 5.43
CA TYR A 220 -6.72 -14.95 5.91
C TYR A 220 -7.17 -16.06 4.95
N THR A 221 -6.49 -17.19 4.94
CA THR A 221 -6.93 -18.39 4.23
C THR A 221 -6.73 -19.64 5.09
N ILE A 222 -7.34 -20.74 4.68
CA ILE A 222 -7.29 -22.04 5.36
C ILE A 222 -6.90 -23.08 4.32
N LEU A 223 -5.85 -23.85 4.60
CA LEU A 223 -5.41 -24.96 3.76
C LEU A 223 -5.23 -26.20 4.64
N GLY A 224 -6.11 -27.19 4.45
CA GLY A 224 -6.18 -28.36 5.33
C GLY A 224 -6.58 -27.96 6.75
N ASP A 225 -5.75 -28.33 7.72
CA ASP A 225 -5.88 -27.98 9.14
C ASP A 225 -5.16 -26.67 9.52
N LYS A 226 -4.41 -26.08 8.58
CA LYS A 226 -3.59 -24.89 8.82
C LYS A 226 -4.29 -23.60 8.44
N GLN A 227 -4.01 -22.55 9.21
CA GLN A 227 -4.61 -21.23 9.08
C GLN A 227 -3.52 -20.19 8.86
N TYR A 228 -3.70 -19.39 7.80
CA TYR A 228 -2.69 -18.47 7.31
C TYR A 228 -3.25 -17.04 7.27
N LEU A 229 -2.42 -16.07 7.65
CA LEU A 229 -2.65 -14.66 7.37
C LEU A 229 -2.09 -14.35 5.98
N VAL A 230 -2.86 -13.63 5.17
CA VAL A 230 -2.41 -13.20 3.85
C VAL A 230 -1.84 -11.80 3.93
N LEU A 231 -0.61 -11.64 3.47
CA LEU A 231 0.22 -10.45 3.65
C LEU A 231 0.74 -9.97 2.30
N ARG A 232 0.90 -8.64 2.18
CA ARG A 232 1.54 -8.00 1.02
C ARG A 232 2.71 -7.14 1.45
N ASN A 233 3.86 -7.38 0.82
CA ASN A 233 5.01 -6.49 0.91
C ASN A 233 4.81 -5.26 0.01
N PRO A 234 4.85 -4.02 0.54
CA PRO A 234 4.66 -2.80 -0.25
C PRO A 234 5.72 -2.58 -1.34
N TRP A 235 6.85 -3.28 -1.32
CA TRP A 235 7.83 -3.25 -2.41
C TRP A 235 7.31 -3.83 -3.72
N GLY A 236 6.20 -4.58 -3.70
CA GLY A 236 5.70 -5.26 -4.90
C GLY A 236 6.61 -6.40 -5.37
N VAL A 237 7.62 -6.75 -4.58
CA VAL A 237 8.64 -7.77 -4.85
C VAL A 237 9.07 -8.41 -3.53
N THR A 238 10.06 -9.30 -3.56
CA THR A 238 10.59 -10.05 -2.40
C THR A 238 9.57 -10.99 -1.76
N GLU A 239 8.88 -11.74 -2.62
CA GLU A 239 8.24 -12.98 -2.18
C GLU A 239 9.35 -13.95 -1.69
N PRO A 240 9.10 -14.77 -0.67
CA PRO A 240 9.94 -15.92 -0.33
C PRO A 240 10.21 -16.79 -1.56
N ILE A 241 11.49 -17.00 -1.90
CA ILE A 241 11.95 -17.87 -2.99
C ILE A 241 13.04 -18.78 -2.44
N GLY A 242 12.81 -20.10 -2.48
CA GLY A 242 13.87 -21.11 -2.43
C GLY A 242 13.88 -22.05 -1.21
N LEU A 243 14.79 -23.02 -1.25
CA LEU A 243 14.94 -24.18 -0.33
C LEU A 243 15.07 -23.87 1.18
N ASN A 244 15.08 -22.59 1.58
CA ASN A 244 15.17 -22.14 2.97
C ASN A 244 13.86 -21.49 3.48
N SER A 245 12.72 -21.76 2.84
CA SER A 245 11.40 -21.25 3.26
C SER A 245 11.17 -21.47 4.75
N TYR A 246 10.83 -20.40 5.48
CA TYR A 246 10.47 -20.47 6.90
C TYR A 246 9.28 -21.42 7.07
N PRO A 247 9.35 -22.44 7.96
CA PRO A 247 8.22 -23.34 8.20
C PRO A 247 6.95 -22.56 8.54
N GLY A 248 5.86 -22.83 7.81
CA GLY A 248 4.60 -22.09 7.96
C GLY A 248 4.38 -20.97 6.94
N LEU A 249 5.25 -20.82 5.93
CA LEU A 249 5.09 -19.83 4.87
C LEU A 249 4.61 -20.47 3.56
N LEU A 250 3.55 -19.92 2.97
CA LEU A 250 3.11 -20.20 1.61
C LEU A 250 3.65 -19.08 0.72
N GLU A 251 4.66 -19.44 -0.08
CA GLU A 251 5.37 -18.50 -0.97
C GLU A 251 4.44 -17.88 -2.01
N ARG A 252 3.50 -18.68 -2.54
CA ARG A 252 2.48 -18.24 -3.47
C ARG A 252 1.14 -18.83 -3.07
N LEU A 253 0.12 -17.98 -3.03
CA LEU A 253 -1.26 -18.41 -2.83
C LEU A 253 -1.84 -18.85 -4.16
N ASP A 254 -2.38 -20.06 -4.24
CA ASP A 254 -3.14 -20.49 -5.42
C ASP A 254 -4.38 -19.58 -5.56
N PRO A 255 -4.62 -18.97 -6.73
CA PRO A 255 -5.86 -18.26 -7.04
C PRO A 255 -7.16 -19.02 -6.67
N ASN A 256 -7.13 -20.34 -6.73
CA ASN A 256 -8.24 -21.20 -6.34
C ASN A 256 -8.39 -21.33 -4.83
N LEU A 257 -7.31 -21.12 -4.07
CA LEU A 257 -7.30 -21.13 -2.60
C LEU A 257 -7.72 -19.78 -2.01
N TRP A 258 -7.50 -18.67 -2.72
CA TRP A 258 -7.94 -17.34 -2.29
C TRP A 258 -8.37 -16.49 -3.48
N HIS A 259 -9.64 -16.63 -3.87
CA HIS A 259 -10.22 -15.92 -5.00
C HIS A 259 -10.08 -14.38 -4.93
N PRO A 260 -10.17 -13.70 -3.76
CA PRO A 260 -9.92 -12.26 -3.73
C PRO A 260 -8.49 -11.86 -4.16
N ALA A 261 -7.47 -12.68 -3.88
CA ALA A 261 -6.11 -12.51 -4.41
C ALA A 261 -5.93 -12.96 -5.83
N SER A 262 -6.82 -13.80 -6.38
CA SER A 262 -6.64 -14.22 -7.77
C SER A 262 -6.58 -13.04 -8.74
N LEU A 263 -7.09 -11.89 -8.30
CA LEU A 263 -7.00 -10.59 -8.96
C LEU A 263 -5.63 -9.89 -8.77
N LEU A 264 -4.82 -10.30 -7.79
CA LEU A 264 -3.46 -9.83 -7.52
C LEU A 264 -2.47 -10.86 -8.11
N ASP A 265 -2.15 -10.76 -9.40
CA ASP A 265 -1.39 -11.82 -10.10
C ASP A 265 0.11 -11.86 -9.77
N HIS A 266 0.66 -10.76 -9.25
CA HIS A 266 2.04 -10.54 -8.81
C HIS A 266 2.07 -9.43 -7.73
N GLY A 267 3.14 -9.31 -6.92
CA GLY A 267 3.34 -8.07 -6.15
C GLY A 267 3.69 -8.19 -4.67
N GLY A 268 4.49 -9.18 -4.26
CA GLY A 268 4.91 -9.29 -2.85
C GLY A 268 3.87 -9.96 -1.96
N LEU A 269 2.95 -10.73 -2.55
CA LEU A 269 1.86 -11.41 -1.86
C LEU A 269 2.31 -12.79 -1.38
N PHE A 270 2.09 -13.09 -0.10
CA PHE A 270 2.35 -14.42 0.47
C PHE A 270 1.37 -14.70 1.61
N ALA A 271 1.31 -15.95 2.09
CA ALA A 271 0.53 -16.28 3.28
C ALA A 271 1.39 -16.94 4.35
N MET A 272 1.18 -16.59 5.60
CA MET A 272 2.01 -17.04 6.72
C MET A 272 1.13 -17.62 7.83
N GLU A 273 1.49 -18.79 8.32
CA GLU A 273 0.86 -19.47 9.44
C GLU A 273 0.91 -18.55 10.67
N THR A 274 -0.18 -18.49 11.43
CA THR A 274 -0.32 -17.44 12.44
C THR A 274 0.72 -17.54 13.57
N GLU A 275 1.23 -18.75 13.86
CA GLU A 275 2.36 -18.94 14.79
C GLU A 275 3.67 -18.36 14.21
N ALA A 276 3.99 -18.66 12.95
CA ALA A 276 5.14 -18.08 12.23
C ALA A 276 5.06 -16.55 12.17
N PHE A 277 3.86 -16.02 11.96
CA PHE A 277 3.59 -14.59 11.94
C PHE A 277 3.97 -13.93 13.26
N LYS A 278 3.56 -14.48 14.39
CA LYS A 278 3.92 -13.91 15.70
C LYS A 278 5.43 -13.89 15.95
N HIS A 279 6.18 -14.83 15.38
CA HIS A 279 7.64 -14.84 15.51
C HIS A 279 8.30 -13.71 14.72
N CYS A 280 7.72 -13.26 13.61
CA CYS A 280 8.30 -12.23 12.76
C CYS A 280 7.73 -10.83 13.01
N PHE A 281 6.45 -10.74 13.38
CA PHE A 281 5.71 -9.49 13.48
C PHE A 281 5.55 -9.05 14.92
N ALA A 282 5.84 -7.78 15.20
CA ALA A 282 5.76 -7.19 16.53
C ALA A 282 4.34 -6.69 16.87
N TYR A 283 3.62 -6.20 15.86
CA TYR A 283 2.30 -5.63 16.01
C TYR A 283 1.41 -5.86 14.79
N VAL A 284 0.11 -5.88 15.07
CA VAL A 284 -0.98 -5.73 14.11
C VAL A 284 -1.72 -4.43 14.43
N GLY A 285 -1.99 -3.65 13.41
CA GLY A 285 -2.83 -2.46 13.47
C GLY A 285 -4.11 -2.65 12.70
N VAL A 286 -5.22 -2.18 13.26
CA VAL A 286 -6.53 -2.14 12.62
C VAL A 286 -7.07 -0.72 12.72
N VAL A 287 -7.69 -0.22 11.65
CA VAL A 287 -8.37 1.07 11.69
C VAL A 287 -9.85 0.87 11.39
N LYS A 288 -10.73 1.27 12.31
CA LYS A 288 -12.18 1.06 12.19
C LYS A 288 -13.01 2.15 12.88
#